data_AF-A0A931DDT1-F1
#
_entry.id   AF-A0A931DDT1-F1
#
_cell.length_a   1.000
_cell.length_b   1.000
_cell.length_c   1.000
_cell.angle_alpha   90.00
_cell.angle_beta   90.00
_cell.angle_gamma   90.00
#
_symmetry.space_group_name_H-M   'P 1'
#
loop_
_entity.id
_entity.type
_entity.pdbx_description
1 polymer ?
#
loop_
_entity_poly.entity_id
_entity_poly.type
_entity_poly.pdbx_seq_one_letter_code
_entity_poly.pdbx_strand_id
1 'polypeptide(L)'
;MSGAGSGKKSGAQAPKAAGGGSSKAGCGFLVGIFLLVFVLPVLWGMYDEGVFDGDDRSVETAPVFGPRDAGRLVEQLSTAAKAQGVCYGWVVDSGRYRTIPKVIPSYSGTFRPETPVPAPSTPVAATTAPRTPRPGVTPAPRGTATGPRSPEATGRPVPRTTRPVPRTTRATPRPTESDPLEQLKRIEIERELRDLDDPGVEYGSNLGVGVDPRQVPAQCPRWVVLTADYFYSSSDQEWTYGSFDFDSSFRLSSGADDEFKRMLAQSDSDGIHGDHPIARLADAIGGMPMLVAEKGLAPPVPAPAAQQAPPAGDRLSASNTGRNIFVGIGIALIAGGVAWIGIAAVRNRRSSSS
;
A
#
# COMPACT_ATOMS: atom_id res chain seq x y z
N MET A 1 -51.94 62.96 52.22
CA MET A 1 -50.78 62.55 53.05
C MET A 1 -49.62 62.41 52.09
N SER A 2 -48.82 63.47 51.86
CA SER A 2 -47.68 63.89 52.70
C SER A 2 -46.56 62.84 52.66
N GLY A 3 -45.32 63.08 52.22
CA GLY A 3 -44.56 64.29 51.93
C GLY A 3 -43.57 64.05 50.78
N ALA A 4 -43.08 65.08 50.07
CA ALA A 4 -42.11 66.10 50.49
C ALA A 4 -40.72 65.50 50.76
N GLY A 5 -39.76 65.83 49.89
CA GLY A 5 -38.36 65.39 50.00
C GLY A 5 -37.46 65.98 48.92
N SER A 6 -37.32 67.31 48.94
CA SER A 6 -36.36 68.10 48.17
C SER A 6 -34.92 67.72 48.50
N GLY A 7 -34.04 67.67 47.51
CA GLY A 7 -32.62 67.38 47.69
C GLY A 7 -31.76 67.72 46.47
N LYS A 8 -31.75 69.00 46.08
CA LYS A 8 -30.89 69.57 45.04
C LYS A 8 -29.45 69.66 45.58
N LYS A 9 -28.54 68.80 45.11
CA LYS A 9 -27.08 68.97 45.32
C LYS A 9 -26.40 69.26 43.98
N SER A 10 -26.01 70.52 43.84
CA SER A 10 -25.01 71.00 42.90
C SER A 10 -23.65 70.40 43.28
N GLY A 11 -23.03 69.66 42.38
CA GLY A 11 -21.71 69.07 42.55
C GLY A 11 -20.88 69.23 41.28
N ALA A 12 -19.69 69.78 41.44
CA ALA A 12 -18.76 70.26 40.42
C ALA A 12 -18.53 69.32 39.23
N GLN A 13 -18.47 69.92 38.04
CA GLN A 13 -17.86 69.31 36.85
C GLN A 13 -16.37 69.08 37.11
N ALA A 14 -16.00 67.82 37.32
CA ALA A 14 -14.61 67.37 37.31
C ALA A 14 -14.05 67.44 35.88
N PRO A 15 -12.75 67.74 35.72
CA PRO A 15 -12.12 67.85 34.40
C PRO A 15 -12.23 66.52 33.64
N LYS A 16 -12.74 66.60 32.41
CA LYS A 16 -12.71 65.54 31.39
C LYS A 16 -11.28 65.02 31.27
N ALA A 17 -10.99 63.90 31.94
CA ALA A 17 -9.78 63.13 31.67
C ALA A 17 -9.85 62.67 30.22
N ALA A 18 -8.86 63.10 29.43
CA ALA A 18 -8.67 62.69 28.06
C ALA A 18 -8.72 61.16 27.99
N GLY A 19 -9.74 60.65 27.30
CA GLY A 19 -9.89 59.23 27.03
C GLY A 19 -8.70 58.77 26.22
N GLY A 20 -7.72 58.16 26.89
CA GLY A 20 -6.71 57.33 26.26
C GLY A 20 -7.43 56.19 25.57
N GLY A 21 -7.71 56.36 24.28
CA GLY A 21 -8.27 55.33 23.42
C GLY A 21 -7.34 54.13 23.48
N SER A 22 -7.70 53.15 24.33
CA SER A 22 -6.97 51.89 24.41
C SER A 22 -7.03 51.27 23.03
N SER A 23 -5.88 51.16 22.39
CA SER A 23 -5.65 50.69 21.03
C SER A 23 -6.07 49.22 20.88
N LYS A 24 -7.38 48.97 20.80
CA LYS A 24 -7.95 47.65 20.48
C LYS A 24 -7.50 47.13 19.11
N ALA A 25 -6.96 47.99 18.25
CA ALA A 25 -6.45 47.63 16.93
C ALA A 25 -5.18 46.76 16.97
N GLY A 26 -4.35 46.84 18.01
CA GLY A 26 -3.07 46.11 18.05
C GLY A 26 -3.23 44.61 18.37
N CYS A 27 -4.24 44.23 19.16
CA CYS A 27 -4.43 42.85 19.59
C CYS A 27 -5.00 41.97 18.47
N GLY A 28 -5.91 42.51 17.64
CA GLY A 28 -6.49 41.77 16.52
C GLY A 28 -5.46 41.37 15.45
N PHE A 29 -4.45 42.21 15.21
CA PHE A 29 -3.43 41.95 14.20
C PHE A 29 -2.51 40.76 14.57
N LEU A 30 -2.10 40.65 15.84
CA LEU A 30 -1.28 39.54 16.31
C LEU A 30 -2.04 38.21 16.30
N VAL A 31 -3.33 38.23 16.66
CA VAL A 31 -4.18 37.03 16.57
C VAL A 31 -4.38 36.60 15.12
N GLY A 32 -4.58 37.56 14.20
CA GLY A 32 -4.69 37.28 12.76
C GLY A 32 -3.43 36.64 12.16
N ILE A 33 -2.25 37.17 12.50
CA ILE A 33 -0.97 36.58 12.05
C ILE A 33 -0.79 35.18 12.60
N PHE A 34 -1.12 34.95 13.88
CA PHE A 34 -0.98 33.63 14.49
C PHE A 34 -1.88 32.58 13.81
N LEU A 35 -3.14 32.92 13.54
CA LEU A 35 -4.05 32.04 12.80
C LEU A 35 -3.54 31.75 11.39
N LEU A 36 -3.03 32.77 10.69
CA LEU A 36 -2.55 32.62 9.32
C LEU A 36 -1.27 31.79 9.22
N VAL A 37 -0.33 31.95 10.15
CA VAL A 37 0.99 31.29 10.09
C VAL A 37 0.97 29.89 10.70
N PHE A 38 0.19 29.67 11.75
CA PHE A 38 0.23 28.39 12.47
C PHE A 38 -0.99 27.52 12.22
N VAL A 39 -2.18 28.11 12.19
CA VAL A 39 -3.42 27.33 12.06
C VAL A 39 -3.70 27.00 10.60
N LEU A 40 -3.50 27.95 9.68
CA LEU A 40 -3.78 27.73 8.26
C LEU A 40 -2.95 26.59 7.63
N PRO A 41 -1.62 26.48 7.84
CA PRO A 41 -0.83 25.40 7.24
C PRO A 41 -1.12 24.03 7.85
N VAL A 42 -1.42 23.98 9.15
CA VAL A 42 -1.83 22.73 9.83
C VAL A 42 -3.19 22.28 9.31
N LEU A 43 -4.16 23.19 9.20
CA LEU A 43 -5.46 22.89 8.61
C LEU A 43 -5.33 22.47 7.14
N TRP A 44 -4.43 23.10 6.38
CA TRP A 44 -4.16 22.72 4.99
C TRP A 44 -3.54 21.32 4.89
N GLY A 45 -2.54 21.00 5.72
CA GLY A 45 -1.94 19.67 5.77
C GLY A 45 -2.96 18.60 6.16
N MET A 46 -3.79 18.88 7.18
CA MET A 46 -4.90 18.01 7.59
C MET A 46 -5.97 17.85 6.51
N TYR A 47 -6.20 18.88 5.68
CA TYR A 47 -7.11 18.83 4.54
C TYR A 47 -6.57 17.93 3.42
N ASP A 48 -5.28 18.04 3.09
CA ASP A 48 -4.62 17.16 2.11
C ASP A 48 -4.52 15.70 2.59
N GLU A 49 -4.49 15.47 3.91
CA GLU A 49 -4.53 14.16 4.54
C GLU A 49 -5.96 13.61 4.74
N GLY A 50 -6.99 14.39 4.37
CA GLY A 50 -8.39 13.96 4.43
C GLY A 50 -8.98 13.87 5.85
N VAL A 51 -8.35 14.49 6.85
CA VAL A 51 -8.81 14.46 8.25
C VAL A 51 -10.14 15.23 8.44
N PHE A 52 -10.45 16.16 7.54
CA PHE A 52 -11.70 16.94 7.54
C PHE A 52 -12.68 16.52 6.45
N ASP A 53 -12.46 15.39 5.79
CA ASP A 53 -13.53 14.69 5.08
C ASP A 53 -14.50 14.12 6.13
N GLY A 54 -15.23 15.02 6.81
CA GLY A 54 -16.20 14.65 7.83
C GLY A 54 -17.19 13.66 7.25
N ASP A 55 -17.49 12.60 8.02
CA ASP A 55 -18.59 11.62 8.11
C ASP A 55 -19.51 11.30 6.89
N ASP A 56 -19.46 12.07 5.80
CA ASP A 56 -20.24 11.95 4.57
C ASP A 56 -19.48 11.23 3.45
N ARG A 57 -18.19 10.90 3.61
CA ARG A 57 -17.61 9.82 2.80
C ARG A 57 -18.24 8.54 3.29
N SER A 58 -19.42 8.24 2.75
CA SER A 58 -20.17 7.05 3.12
C SER A 58 -19.20 5.89 3.06
N VAL A 59 -18.96 5.26 4.22
CA VAL A 59 -18.04 4.14 4.31
C VAL A 59 -18.48 3.02 3.35
N GLU A 60 -19.76 3.04 2.95
CA GLU A 60 -20.38 2.24 1.89
C GLU A 60 -19.81 2.45 0.47
N THR A 61 -19.12 3.55 0.19
CA THR A 61 -18.60 3.87 -1.16
C THR A 61 -17.08 4.05 -1.22
N ALA A 62 -16.40 4.05 -0.08
CA ALA A 62 -14.95 4.20 -0.07
C ALA A 62 -14.28 2.97 -0.71
N PRO A 63 -13.32 3.14 -1.63
CA PRO A 63 -12.55 2.01 -2.14
C PRO A 63 -11.80 1.29 -1.01
N VAL A 64 -11.54 0.01 -1.19
CA VAL A 64 -10.79 -0.83 -0.25
C VAL A 64 -9.36 -0.34 -0.15
N PHE A 65 -8.75 -0.01 -1.30
CA PHE A 65 -7.41 0.58 -1.34
C PHE A 65 -7.47 2.06 -1.66
N GLY A 66 -6.78 2.86 -0.85
CA GLY A 66 -6.55 4.27 -1.17
C GLY A 66 -5.69 4.42 -2.43
N PRO A 67 -5.76 5.58 -3.13
CA PRO A 67 -4.95 5.86 -4.32
C PRO A 67 -3.46 5.57 -4.19
N ARG A 68 -2.86 5.87 -3.02
CA ARG A 68 -1.43 5.64 -2.76
C ARG A 68 -1.11 4.16 -2.55
N ASP A 69 -1.97 3.44 -1.83
CA ASP A 69 -1.76 2.03 -1.52
C ASP A 69 -1.93 1.17 -2.77
N ALA A 70 -2.99 1.43 -3.55
CA ALA A 70 -3.18 0.81 -4.85
C ALA A 70 -1.99 1.07 -5.79
N GLY A 71 -1.50 2.32 -5.85
CA GLY A 71 -0.32 2.67 -6.64
C GLY A 71 0.95 1.92 -6.24
N ARG A 72 1.22 1.80 -4.94
CA ARG A 72 2.36 1.02 -4.40
C ARG A 72 2.22 -0.47 -4.71
N LEU A 73 1.02 -1.02 -4.60
CA LEU A 73 0.74 -2.42 -4.88
C LEU A 73 0.99 -2.75 -6.36
N VAL A 74 0.50 -1.90 -7.28
CA VAL A 74 0.80 -2.03 -8.72
C VAL A 74 2.31 -1.99 -8.98
N GLU A 75 3.04 -1.06 -8.35
CA GLU A 75 4.48 -0.91 -8.51
C GLU A 75 5.26 -2.16 -8.03
N GLN A 76 4.89 -2.69 -6.86
CA GLN A 76 5.45 -3.92 -6.30
C GLN A 76 5.17 -5.12 -7.20
N LEU A 77 3.92 -5.31 -7.61
CA LEU A 77 3.51 -6.41 -8.48
C LEU A 77 4.12 -6.31 -9.88
N SER A 78 4.30 -5.11 -10.43
CA SER A 78 4.99 -4.87 -11.70
C SER A 78 6.46 -5.27 -11.64
N THR A 79 7.13 -4.97 -10.54
CA THR A 79 8.53 -5.35 -10.33
C THR A 79 8.67 -6.87 -10.28
N ALA A 80 7.79 -7.54 -9.52
CA ALA A 80 7.71 -8.99 -9.46
C ALA A 80 7.40 -9.63 -10.83
N ALA A 81 6.38 -9.11 -11.51
CA ALA A 81 5.95 -9.63 -12.81
C ALA A 81 7.06 -9.56 -13.86
N LYS A 82 7.85 -8.48 -13.86
CA LYS A 82 9.02 -8.31 -14.73
C LYS A 82 10.13 -9.30 -14.43
N ALA A 83 10.35 -9.64 -13.16
CA ALA A 83 11.35 -10.62 -12.76
C ALA A 83 10.93 -12.07 -13.06
N GLN A 84 9.63 -12.36 -12.95
CA GLN A 84 9.10 -13.72 -12.97
C GLN A 84 8.44 -14.13 -14.28
N GLY A 85 8.03 -13.16 -15.11
CA GLY A 85 7.22 -13.40 -16.30
C GLY A 85 5.83 -13.94 -15.97
N VAL A 86 5.27 -13.57 -14.81
CA VAL A 86 3.93 -13.93 -14.35
C VAL A 86 3.20 -12.64 -13.98
N CYS A 87 2.01 -12.42 -14.51
CA CYS A 87 1.17 -11.29 -14.11
C CYS A 87 0.50 -11.57 -12.77
N TYR A 88 0.46 -10.58 -11.90
CA TYR A 88 -0.14 -10.67 -10.58
C TYR A 88 -1.30 -9.68 -10.50
N GLY A 89 -2.47 -10.17 -10.09
CA GLY A 89 -3.68 -9.37 -9.96
C GLY A 89 -4.39 -9.58 -8.63
N TRP A 90 -5.35 -8.71 -8.35
CA TRP A 90 -6.27 -8.86 -7.24
C TRP A 90 -7.68 -8.49 -7.68
N VAL A 91 -8.66 -9.12 -7.05
CA VAL A 91 -10.08 -8.81 -7.11
C VAL A 91 -10.60 -8.82 -5.69
N VAL A 92 -11.28 -7.77 -5.28
CA VAL A 92 -11.87 -7.64 -3.95
C VAL A 92 -13.34 -7.31 -4.13
N ASP A 93 -14.20 -8.26 -3.82
CA ASP A 93 -15.63 -8.02 -3.66
C ASP A 93 -15.88 -7.58 -2.21
N SER A 94 -16.38 -6.37 -2.02
CA SER A 94 -16.72 -5.85 -0.69
C SER A 94 -18.17 -6.15 -0.26
N GLY A 95 -18.93 -6.87 -1.10
CA GLY A 95 -20.36 -7.16 -0.90
C GLY A 95 -21.23 -5.91 -0.88
N ARG A 96 -20.69 -4.77 -1.33
CA ARG A 96 -21.36 -3.47 -1.26
C ARG A 96 -22.26 -3.28 -2.46
N TYR A 97 -23.53 -2.96 -2.20
CA TYR A 97 -24.53 -2.73 -3.25
C TYR A 97 -24.31 -1.46 -4.08
N ARG A 98 -23.39 -0.57 -3.68
CA ARG A 98 -23.09 0.67 -4.39
C ARG A 98 -21.85 0.51 -5.27
N THR A 99 -21.89 1.13 -6.44
CA THR A 99 -20.72 1.22 -7.32
C THR A 99 -19.58 1.96 -6.60
N ILE A 100 -18.45 1.28 -6.45
CA ILE A 100 -17.24 1.90 -5.91
C ILE A 100 -16.65 2.82 -6.99
N PRO A 101 -16.30 4.08 -6.67
CA PRO A 101 -15.63 4.95 -7.61
C PRO A 101 -14.29 4.34 -8.01
N LYS A 102 -13.99 4.30 -9.31
CA LYS A 102 -12.70 3.80 -9.81
C LYS A 102 -11.56 4.59 -9.18
N VAL A 103 -10.69 3.89 -8.46
CA VAL A 103 -9.52 4.48 -7.81
C VAL A 103 -8.56 4.97 -8.89
N ILE A 104 -8.21 6.26 -8.85
CA ILE A 104 -7.14 6.81 -9.66
C ILE A 104 -5.85 6.65 -8.86
N PRO A 105 -4.93 5.74 -9.22
CA PRO A 105 -3.74 5.47 -8.43
C PRO A 105 -2.80 6.68 -8.42
N SER A 106 -2.16 6.89 -7.26
CA SER A 106 -1.07 7.85 -7.09
C SER A 106 0.24 7.07 -7.01
N TYR A 107 0.96 7.01 -8.13
CA TYR A 107 2.26 6.33 -8.19
C TYR A 107 3.39 7.17 -7.60
N SER A 108 4.46 6.51 -7.16
CA SER A 108 5.67 7.20 -6.75
C SER A 108 6.49 7.61 -7.99
N GLY A 109 6.91 8.88 -8.04
CA GLY A 109 7.80 9.39 -9.09
C GLY A 109 7.27 9.25 -10.52
N THR A 110 8.03 8.57 -11.37
CA THR A 110 7.77 8.41 -12.81
C THR A 110 7.27 7.02 -13.19
N PHE A 111 6.86 6.20 -12.20
CA PHE A 111 6.43 4.83 -12.46
C PHE A 111 5.26 4.80 -13.46
N ARG A 112 5.35 3.88 -14.42
CA ARG A 112 4.28 3.54 -15.35
C ARG A 112 4.15 2.03 -15.38
N PRO A 113 2.91 1.49 -15.27
CA PRO A 113 2.70 0.06 -15.44
C PRO A 113 3.25 -0.39 -16.79
N GLU A 114 4.16 -1.37 -16.77
CA GLU A 114 4.74 -1.96 -17.96
C GLU A 114 4.16 -3.36 -18.17
N THR A 115 3.93 -3.73 -19.43
CA THR A 115 3.63 -5.13 -19.76
C THR A 115 4.83 -6.01 -19.44
N PRO A 116 4.66 -7.14 -18.73
CA PRO A 116 5.76 -8.05 -18.44
C PRO A 116 6.40 -8.55 -19.74
N VAL A 117 7.73 -8.45 -19.81
CA VAL A 117 8.48 -9.14 -20.86
C VAL A 117 8.43 -10.63 -20.54
N PRO A 118 8.09 -11.52 -21.51
CA PRO A 118 8.08 -12.95 -21.28
C PRO A 118 9.41 -13.39 -20.67
N ALA A 119 9.36 -14.07 -19.51
CA ALA A 119 10.57 -14.59 -18.90
C ALA A 119 11.31 -15.48 -19.90
N PRO A 120 12.64 -15.39 -20.00
CA PRO A 120 13.41 -16.27 -20.87
C PRO A 120 13.06 -17.71 -20.51
N SER A 121 12.54 -18.47 -21.48
CA SER A 121 12.06 -19.84 -21.32
C SER A 121 13.15 -20.86 -20.98
N THR A 122 14.37 -20.40 -20.72
CA THR A 122 15.46 -21.24 -20.24
C THR A 122 15.26 -21.41 -18.73
N PRO A 123 14.87 -22.60 -18.24
CA PRO A 123 14.87 -22.84 -16.81
C PRO A 123 16.28 -22.54 -16.31
N VAL A 124 16.40 -21.50 -15.48
CA VAL A 124 17.62 -21.29 -14.71
C VAL A 124 17.72 -22.55 -13.88
N ALA A 125 18.61 -23.46 -14.30
CA ALA A 125 18.90 -24.67 -13.54
C ALA A 125 19.12 -24.18 -12.11
N ALA A 126 18.24 -24.58 -11.19
CA ALA A 126 18.31 -24.15 -9.81
C ALA A 126 19.74 -24.45 -9.38
N THR A 127 20.57 -23.42 -9.29
CA THR A 127 21.97 -23.57 -8.94
C THR A 127 21.90 -24.11 -7.53
N THR A 128 22.07 -25.43 -7.40
CA THR A 128 22.05 -26.13 -6.13
C THR A 128 22.91 -25.32 -5.21
N ALA A 129 22.27 -24.63 -4.24
CA ALA A 129 22.98 -23.76 -3.33
C ALA A 129 24.15 -24.58 -2.80
N PRO A 130 25.41 -24.11 -2.92
CA PRO A 130 26.57 -24.89 -2.53
C PRO A 130 26.33 -25.33 -1.09
N ARG A 131 26.12 -26.64 -0.90
CA ARG A 131 25.91 -27.24 0.42
C ARG A 131 27.06 -26.74 1.29
N THR A 132 26.73 -25.87 2.25
CA THR A 132 27.71 -25.39 3.21
C THR A 132 28.29 -26.63 3.87
N PRO A 133 29.61 -26.87 3.78
CA PRO A 133 30.20 -28.06 4.35
C PRO A 133 29.85 -28.09 5.84
N ARG A 134 29.18 -29.16 6.27
CA ARG A 134 28.82 -29.41 7.65
C ARG A 134 30.10 -29.26 8.51
N PRO A 135 30.15 -28.35 9.49
CA PRO A 135 31.31 -28.23 10.36
C PRO A 135 31.45 -29.53 11.15
N GLY A 136 32.60 -30.22 11.03
CA GLY A 136 32.98 -31.25 12.00
C GLY A 136 33.35 -32.65 11.51
N VAL A 137 33.82 -32.85 10.27
CA VAL A 137 34.54 -34.09 9.94
C VAL A 137 35.88 -33.76 9.32
N THR A 138 36.92 -33.77 10.14
CA THR A 138 38.33 -33.66 9.73
C THR A 138 38.73 -34.89 8.92
N PRO A 139 39.03 -34.79 7.61
CA PRO A 139 39.64 -35.89 6.88
C PRO A 139 41.16 -35.85 7.11
N ALA A 140 41.73 -37.00 7.44
CA ALA A 140 43.17 -37.19 7.61
C ALA A 140 43.95 -36.87 6.32
N PRO A 141 45.21 -36.40 6.43
CA PRO A 141 46.03 -36.08 5.26
C PRO A 141 46.55 -37.36 4.60
N ARG A 142 46.28 -37.54 3.31
CA ARG A 142 46.93 -38.58 2.50
C ARG A 142 47.35 -38.04 1.15
N GLY A 143 48.67 -38.01 0.95
CA GLY A 143 49.28 -38.41 -0.31
C GLY A 143 49.43 -37.34 -1.38
N THR A 144 50.61 -36.73 -1.38
CA THR A 144 51.34 -36.25 -2.55
C THR A 144 51.24 -37.20 -3.76
N ALA A 145 50.84 -36.68 -4.93
CA ALA A 145 51.19 -37.25 -6.22
C ALA A 145 51.28 -36.16 -7.31
N THR A 146 52.52 -35.89 -7.67
CA THR A 146 53.05 -35.12 -8.79
C THR A 146 52.67 -35.77 -10.13
N GLY A 147 52.32 -34.98 -11.16
CA GLY A 147 52.16 -35.53 -12.52
C GLY A 147 51.67 -34.54 -13.59
N PRO A 148 52.45 -34.25 -14.66
CA PRO A 148 52.15 -33.21 -15.66
C PRO A 148 51.71 -33.73 -17.05
N ARG A 149 51.24 -32.80 -17.91
CA ARG A 149 51.28 -32.72 -19.40
C ARG A 149 49.95 -32.70 -20.19
N SER A 150 49.77 -31.59 -20.92
CA SER A 150 49.21 -31.36 -22.28
C SER A 150 49.27 -32.56 -23.26
N PRO A 151 48.48 -32.62 -24.39
CA PRO A 151 48.30 -31.50 -25.34
C PRO A 151 46.96 -31.37 -26.12
N GLU A 152 46.76 -30.15 -26.61
CA GLU A 152 46.45 -29.76 -28.00
C GLU A 152 45.90 -30.83 -28.96
N ALA A 153 44.66 -30.62 -29.43
CA ALA A 153 44.08 -31.37 -30.55
C ALA A 153 43.47 -30.43 -31.59
N THR A 154 44.12 -30.44 -32.74
CA THR A 154 43.82 -29.80 -34.01
C THR A 154 42.68 -30.50 -34.77
N GLY A 155 41.79 -29.70 -35.36
CA GLY A 155 41.28 -29.85 -36.73
C GLY A 155 40.30 -30.98 -37.09
N ARG A 156 39.08 -30.59 -37.54
CA ARG A 156 38.46 -31.16 -38.76
C ARG A 156 37.27 -30.31 -39.27
N PRO A 157 37.29 -29.83 -40.53
CA PRO A 157 36.11 -29.29 -41.20
C PRO A 157 35.25 -30.43 -41.78
N VAL A 158 33.97 -30.45 -41.45
CA VAL A 158 32.99 -31.43 -41.95
C VAL A 158 32.31 -30.87 -43.22
N PRO A 159 32.17 -31.65 -44.31
CA PRO A 159 31.53 -31.20 -45.54
C PRO A 159 30.01 -31.05 -45.36
N ARG A 160 29.50 -29.90 -45.80
CA ARG A 160 28.09 -29.51 -45.77
C ARG A 160 27.34 -30.18 -46.92
N THR A 161 26.76 -31.35 -46.70
CA THR A 161 25.86 -32.02 -47.64
C THR A 161 24.49 -31.33 -47.63
N THR A 162 24.21 -30.55 -48.68
CA THR A 162 22.90 -29.98 -48.99
C THR A 162 21.95 -31.10 -49.44
N ARG A 163 21.21 -31.68 -48.49
CA ARG A 163 20.12 -32.61 -48.80
C ARG A 163 18.83 -31.80 -49.07
N PRO A 164 18.16 -31.99 -50.22
CA PRO A 164 16.89 -31.33 -50.51
C PRO A 164 15.82 -31.82 -49.53
N VAL A 165 15.23 -30.89 -48.77
CA VAL A 165 14.16 -31.16 -47.80
C VAL A 165 12.87 -31.48 -48.57
N PRO A 166 12.25 -32.65 -48.36
CA PRO A 166 10.96 -32.98 -48.95
C PRO A 166 9.90 -32.00 -48.45
N ARG A 167 9.20 -31.36 -49.38
CA ARG A 167 8.07 -30.47 -49.14
C ARG A 167 6.91 -31.29 -48.56
N THR A 168 6.91 -31.46 -47.24
CA THR A 168 5.81 -32.10 -46.52
C THR A 168 4.65 -31.13 -46.50
N THR A 169 3.58 -31.45 -47.22
CA THR A 169 2.27 -30.84 -47.09
C THR A 169 1.86 -30.89 -45.62
N ARG A 170 1.97 -29.74 -44.95
CA ARG A 170 1.65 -29.54 -43.54
C ARG A 170 0.15 -29.74 -43.38
N ALA A 171 -0.24 -30.95 -42.98
CA ALA A 171 -1.60 -31.20 -42.52
C ALA A 171 -1.90 -30.21 -41.40
N THR A 172 -2.92 -29.38 -41.59
CA THR A 172 -3.41 -28.46 -40.56
C THR A 172 -3.74 -29.32 -39.34
N PRO A 173 -3.05 -29.14 -38.19
CA PRO A 173 -3.34 -29.94 -37.01
C PRO A 173 -4.80 -29.72 -36.66
N ARG A 174 -5.55 -30.82 -36.59
CA ARG A 174 -6.94 -30.82 -36.12
C ARG A 174 -6.94 -30.20 -34.73
N PRO A 175 -7.80 -29.22 -34.42
CA PRO A 175 -7.84 -28.61 -33.10
C PRO A 175 -8.03 -29.73 -32.07
N THR A 176 -7.02 -29.93 -31.24
CA THR A 176 -7.06 -30.90 -30.15
C THR A 176 -8.24 -30.52 -29.28
N GLU A 177 -9.21 -31.43 -29.17
CA GLU A 177 -10.34 -31.33 -28.26
C GLU A 177 -9.79 -31.02 -26.87
N SER A 178 -10.08 -29.81 -26.38
CA SER A 178 -9.58 -29.34 -25.09
C SER A 178 -10.06 -30.28 -23.98
N ASP A 179 -9.19 -30.55 -23.01
CA ASP A 179 -9.53 -31.28 -21.78
C ASP A 179 -10.83 -30.70 -21.20
N PRO A 180 -11.87 -31.52 -20.93
CA PRO A 180 -13.12 -31.04 -20.34
C PRO A 180 -12.93 -30.18 -19.09
N LEU A 181 -11.88 -30.44 -18.31
CA LEU A 181 -11.55 -29.64 -17.13
C LEU A 181 -11.12 -28.20 -17.49
N GLU A 182 -10.35 -28.05 -18.57
CA GLU A 182 -9.92 -26.73 -19.07
C GLU A 182 -11.08 -25.94 -19.66
N GLN A 183 -12.07 -26.63 -20.25
CA GLN A 183 -13.31 -25.98 -20.69
C GLN A 183 -14.12 -25.45 -19.50
N LEU A 184 -14.28 -26.25 -18.44
CA LEU A 184 -14.98 -25.81 -17.23
C LEU A 184 -14.29 -24.61 -16.56
N LYS A 185 -12.95 -24.65 -16.44
CA LYS A 185 -12.19 -23.51 -15.91
C LYS A 185 -12.38 -22.25 -16.74
N ARG A 186 -12.40 -22.37 -18.07
CA ARG A 186 -12.67 -21.22 -18.95
C ARG A 186 -14.06 -20.64 -18.71
N ILE A 187 -15.08 -21.49 -18.56
CA ILE A 187 -16.44 -21.05 -18.29
C ILE A 187 -16.53 -20.34 -16.93
N GLU A 188 -15.82 -20.85 -15.92
CA GLU A 188 -15.78 -20.22 -14.59
C GLU A 188 -15.12 -18.84 -14.64
N ILE A 189 -13.94 -18.74 -15.26
CA ILE A 189 -13.25 -17.46 -15.46
C ILE A 189 -14.13 -16.48 -16.25
N GLU A 190 -14.84 -16.94 -17.28
CA GLU A 190 -15.78 -16.09 -18.04
C GLU A 190 -16.97 -15.61 -17.21
N ARG A 191 -17.37 -16.33 -16.15
CA ARG A 191 -18.39 -15.88 -15.20
C ARG A 191 -17.80 -14.81 -14.29
N GLU A 192 -16.70 -15.11 -13.61
CA GLU A 192 -16.03 -14.17 -12.70
C GLU A 192 -15.63 -12.86 -13.38
N LEU A 193 -15.22 -12.92 -14.65
CA LEU A 193 -14.90 -11.73 -15.44
C LEU A 193 -16.11 -10.82 -15.69
N ARG A 194 -17.34 -11.34 -15.66
CA ARG A 194 -18.57 -10.53 -15.73
C ARG A 194 -18.86 -9.89 -14.38
N ASP A 195 -18.57 -10.60 -13.30
CA ASP A 195 -18.80 -10.14 -11.93
C ASP A 195 -17.83 -8.98 -11.57
N LEU A 196 -16.75 -8.76 -12.33
CA LEU A 196 -15.89 -7.58 -12.18
C LEU A 196 -16.59 -6.23 -12.37
N ASP A 197 -17.72 -6.19 -13.07
CA ASP A 197 -18.54 -4.99 -13.25
C ASP A 197 -19.59 -4.81 -12.14
N ASP A 198 -19.68 -5.77 -11.20
CA ASP A 198 -20.64 -5.69 -10.10
C ASP A 198 -20.30 -4.55 -9.13
N PRO A 199 -21.33 -3.90 -8.54
CA PRO A 199 -21.09 -2.90 -7.51
C PRO A 199 -20.34 -3.54 -6.33
N GLY A 200 -19.44 -2.78 -5.72
CA GLY A 200 -18.65 -3.30 -4.60
C GLY A 200 -17.38 -4.03 -5.01
N VAL A 201 -17.14 -4.30 -6.29
CA VAL A 201 -15.94 -4.99 -6.76
C VAL A 201 -14.82 -3.99 -7.12
N GLU A 202 -13.66 -4.18 -6.51
CA GLU A 202 -12.43 -3.45 -6.81
C GLU A 202 -11.35 -4.42 -7.28
N TYR A 203 -10.72 -4.15 -8.42
CA TYR A 203 -9.71 -5.04 -8.98
C TYR A 203 -8.54 -4.27 -9.59
N GLY A 204 -7.42 -4.95 -9.75
CA GLY A 204 -6.24 -4.39 -10.38
C GLY A 204 -5.14 -5.42 -10.57
N SER A 205 -4.04 -5.00 -11.16
CA SER A 205 -2.88 -5.86 -11.40
C SER A 205 -1.60 -5.11 -11.55
N ASN A 206 -0.51 -5.84 -11.82
CA ASN A 206 0.74 -5.27 -12.28
C ASN A 206 0.62 -4.39 -13.54
N LEU A 207 -0.50 -4.46 -14.29
CA LEU A 207 -0.78 -3.60 -15.44
C LEU A 207 -1.50 -2.30 -15.06
N GLY A 208 -1.90 -2.13 -13.80
CA GLY A 208 -2.60 -0.97 -13.29
C GLY A 208 -3.88 -1.32 -12.53
N VAL A 209 -4.41 -0.31 -11.84
CA VAL A 209 -5.72 -0.39 -11.19
C VAL A 209 -6.82 -0.48 -12.24
N GLY A 210 -7.83 -1.32 -12.00
CA GLY A 210 -8.95 -1.54 -12.93
C GLY A 210 -8.58 -2.38 -14.14
N VAL A 211 -7.46 -3.11 -14.11
CA VAL A 211 -7.05 -4.05 -15.16
C VAL A 211 -6.82 -5.42 -14.53
N ASP A 212 -7.67 -6.40 -14.86
CA ASP A 212 -7.50 -7.79 -14.46
C ASP A 212 -6.63 -8.53 -15.51
N PRO A 213 -5.58 -9.28 -15.11
CA PRO A 213 -4.69 -9.95 -16.07
C PRO A 213 -5.42 -11.02 -16.91
N ARG A 214 -6.55 -11.55 -16.42
CA ARG A 214 -7.40 -12.53 -17.11
C ARG A 214 -8.10 -11.91 -18.33
N GLN A 215 -8.36 -10.60 -18.32
CA GLN A 215 -8.96 -9.87 -19.45
C GLN A 215 -7.97 -9.64 -20.61
N VAL A 216 -6.66 -9.72 -20.35
CA VAL A 216 -5.60 -9.41 -21.31
C VAL A 216 -4.64 -10.60 -21.50
N PRO A 217 -5.13 -11.79 -21.89
CA PRO A 217 -4.32 -13.01 -21.96
C PRO A 217 -3.17 -12.92 -22.97
N ALA A 218 -3.25 -12.03 -23.97
CA ALA A 218 -2.16 -11.78 -24.90
C ALA A 218 -0.94 -11.10 -24.24
N GLN A 219 -1.18 -10.27 -23.23
CA GLN A 219 -0.14 -9.60 -22.44
C GLN A 219 0.28 -10.45 -21.23
N CYS A 220 -0.68 -11.19 -20.67
CA CYS A 220 -0.52 -12.02 -19.48
C CYS A 220 -0.87 -13.48 -19.77
N PRO A 221 -0.03 -14.24 -20.50
CA PRO A 221 -0.29 -15.65 -20.73
C PRO A 221 -0.15 -16.48 -19.44
N ARG A 222 0.69 -16.01 -18.50
CA ARG A 222 0.85 -16.57 -17.16
C ARG A 222 0.36 -15.56 -16.15
N TRP A 223 -0.61 -15.92 -15.33
CA TRP A 223 -1.16 -15.04 -14.32
C TRP A 223 -1.52 -15.77 -13.03
N VAL A 224 -1.52 -15.01 -11.93
CA VAL A 224 -2.08 -15.38 -10.62
C VAL A 224 -2.91 -14.20 -10.13
N VAL A 225 -4.15 -14.47 -9.72
CA VAL A 225 -5.08 -13.47 -9.19
C VAL A 225 -5.50 -13.91 -7.80
N LEU A 226 -5.39 -13.01 -6.82
CA LEU A 226 -6.01 -13.19 -5.52
C LEU A 226 -7.43 -12.62 -5.59
N THR A 227 -8.43 -13.46 -5.39
CA THR A 227 -9.83 -13.04 -5.27
C THR A 227 -10.17 -12.99 -3.79
N ALA A 228 -10.79 -11.92 -3.29
CA ALA A 228 -11.16 -11.79 -1.89
C ALA A 228 -12.60 -11.31 -1.75
N ASP A 229 -13.36 -11.98 -0.89
CA ASP A 229 -14.71 -11.57 -0.52
C ASP A 229 -14.66 -10.99 0.89
N TYR A 230 -14.93 -9.70 0.99
CA TYR A 230 -15.01 -8.98 2.24
C TYR A 230 -16.45 -8.56 2.47
N PHE A 231 -16.98 -8.80 3.67
CA PHE A 231 -18.29 -8.30 4.04
C PHE A 231 -18.15 -7.13 5.02
N TYR A 232 -18.64 -5.97 4.61
CA TYR A 232 -18.72 -4.80 5.47
C TYR A 232 -20.09 -4.73 6.16
N SER A 233 -20.12 -4.81 7.49
CA SER A 233 -21.34 -4.53 8.26
C SER A 233 -21.50 -3.03 8.41
N SER A 234 -22.49 -2.45 7.73
CA SER A 234 -22.84 -1.03 7.90
C SER A 234 -23.38 -0.72 9.30
N SER A 235 -23.91 -1.72 10.01
CA SER A 235 -24.43 -1.57 11.37
C SER A 235 -23.31 -1.42 12.39
N ASP A 236 -22.25 -2.20 12.23
CA ASP A 236 -21.09 -2.21 13.14
C ASP A 236 -19.98 -1.26 12.66
N GLN A 237 -20.12 -0.75 11.43
CA GLN A 237 -19.09 0.02 10.72
C GLN A 237 -17.74 -0.72 10.58
N GLU A 238 -17.78 -2.04 10.64
CA GLU A 238 -16.61 -2.92 10.68
C GLU A 238 -16.69 -4.04 9.64
N TRP A 239 -15.53 -4.58 9.26
CA TRP A 239 -15.42 -5.74 8.36
C TRP A 239 -15.64 -7.02 9.16
N THR A 240 -16.76 -7.71 8.92
CA THR A 240 -17.19 -8.85 9.74
C THR A 240 -16.85 -10.20 9.14
N TYR A 241 -16.58 -10.27 7.83
CA TYR A 241 -16.18 -11.50 7.15
C TYR A 241 -15.14 -11.21 6.07
N GLY A 242 -14.17 -12.11 5.90
CA GLY A 242 -13.15 -12.03 4.86
C GLY A 242 -12.72 -13.43 4.41
N SER A 243 -12.93 -13.76 3.15
CA SER A 243 -12.32 -14.91 2.47
C SER A 243 -11.39 -14.46 1.36
N PHE A 244 -10.46 -15.33 0.98
CA PHE A 244 -9.69 -15.15 -0.24
C PHE A 244 -9.40 -16.50 -0.89
N ASP A 245 -9.25 -16.47 -2.19
CA ASP A 245 -8.90 -17.59 -3.05
C ASP A 245 -7.83 -17.15 -4.07
N PHE A 246 -7.19 -18.13 -4.70
CA PHE A 246 -6.13 -17.91 -5.67
C PHE A 246 -6.46 -18.61 -6.97
N ASP A 247 -6.66 -17.80 -8.01
CA ASP A 247 -6.79 -18.29 -9.37
C ASP A 247 -5.49 -18.16 -10.12
N SER A 248 -5.19 -19.13 -10.98
CA SER A 248 -4.01 -19.05 -11.83
C SER A 248 -4.20 -19.75 -13.17
N SER A 249 -3.46 -19.32 -14.19
CA SER A 249 -3.49 -19.95 -15.52
C SER A 249 -2.64 -21.22 -15.63
N PHE A 250 -1.93 -21.60 -14.58
CA PHE A 250 -1.09 -22.78 -14.53
C PHE A 250 -1.53 -23.71 -13.39
N ARG A 251 -1.08 -24.96 -13.41
CA ARG A 251 -1.43 -25.89 -12.33
C ARG A 251 -0.59 -25.57 -11.10
N LEU A 252 -1.23 -24.96 -10.10
CA LEU A 252 -0.77 -25.04 -8.72
C LEU A 252 -0.82 -26.51 -8.28
N SER A 253 0.19 -26.98 -7.55
CA SER A 253 0.16 -28.33 -7.00
C SER A 253 -1.07 -28.47 -6.09
N SER A 254 -1.77 -29.61 -6.14
CA SER A 254 -2.90 -29.87 -5.25
C SER A 254 -2.51 -29.60 -3.78
N GLY A 255 -3.21 -28.66 -3.13
CA GLY A 255 -2.93 -28.23 -1.76
C GLY A 255 -2.04 -26.99 -1.61
N ALA A 256 -1.49 -26.44 -2.70
CA ALA A 256 -0.81 -25.15 -2.65
C ALA A 256 -1.76 -24.03 -2.21
N ASP A 257 -3.03 -24.10 -2.63
CA ASP A 257 -4.06 -23.13 -2.25
C ASP A 257 -4.29 -23.15 -0.74
N ASP A 258 -4.47 -24.34 -0.15
CA ASP A 258 -4.59 -24.50 1.31
C ASP A 258 -3.33 -24.04 2.06
N GLU A 259 -2.15 -24.26 1.47
CA GLU A 259 -0.89 -23.83 2.07
C GLU A 259 -0.72 -22.31 1.98
N PHE A 260 -1.15 -21.68 0.89
CA PHE A 260 -1.19 -20.23 0.75
C PHE A 260 -2.15 -19.61 1.76
N LYS A 261 -3.36 -20.17 1.89
CA LYS A 261 -4.34 -19.76 2.91
C LYS A 261 -3.75 -19.85 4.32
N ARG A 262 -3.02 -20.93 4.64
CA ARG A 262 -2.33 -21.07 5.93
C ARG A 262 -1.18 -20.08 6.12
N MET A 263 -0.35 -19.86 5.10
CA MET A 263 0.78 -18.91 5.18
C MET A 263 0.30 -17.47 5.41
N LEU A 264 -0.88 -17.14 4.90
CA LEU A 264 -1.52 -15.86 5.09
C LEU A 264 -2.38 -15.78 6.37
N ALA A 265 -2.15 -16.71 7.31
CA ALA A 265 -2.80 -16.77 8.62
C ALA A 265 -4.34 -16.86 8.59
N GLN A 266 -4.91 -17.45 7.54
CA GLN A 266 -6.36 -17.69 7.41
C GLN A 266 -6.81 -19.01 8.05
N SER A 267 -5.97 -19.67 8.85
CA SER A 267 -6.28 -21.02 9.33
C SER A 267 -7.43 -21.09 10.33
N ASP A 268 -7.85 -19.95 10.90
CA ASP A 268 -8.91 -19.86 11.89
C ASP A 268 -10.01 -18.91 11.39
N SER A 269 -11.24 -19.09 11.90
CA SER A 269 -12.41 -18.24 11.61
C SER A 269 -12.20 -16.76 11.92
N ASP A 270 -11.09 -16.41 12.59
CA ASP A 270 -10.72 -15.08 13.04
C ASP A 270 -9.60 -14.46 12.18
N GLY A 271 -9.08 -15.17 11.16
CA GLY A 271 -7.79 -14.87 10.52
C GLY A 271 -7.69 -13.53 9.78
N ILE A 272 -8.81 -12.95 9.36
CA ILE A 272 -8.87 -11.62 8.73
C ILE A 272 -9.55 -10.59 9.65
N HIS A 273 -10.22 -11.05 10.71
CA HIS A 273 -10.86 -10.22 11.73
C HIS A 273 -9.81 -9.74 12.72
N GLY A 274 -9.25 -8.56 12.45
CA GLY A 274 -8.37 -7.89 13.39
C GLY A 274 -8.37 -6.40 13.12
N ASP A 275 -7.53 -5.68 13.86
CA ASP A 275 -7.48 -4.22 13.80
C ASP A 275 -7.03 -3.66 12.43
N HIS A 276 -6.51 -4.52 11.55
CA HIS A 276 -5.86 -4.13 10.29
C HIS A 276 -6.20 -5.08 9.10
N PRO A 277 -7.48 -5.29 8.75
CA PRO A 277 -7.86 -6.26 7.72
C PRO A 277 -7.30 -5.86 6.34
N ILE A 278 -7.34 -4.58 6.01
CA ILE A 278 -6.85 -4.05 4.73
C ILE A 278 -5.32 -4.19 4.61
N ALA A 279 -4.58 -3.98 5.70
CA ALA A 279 -3.13 -4.16 5.67
C ALA A 279 -2.75 -5.63 5.43
N ARG A 280 -3.46 -6.57 6.07
CA ARG A 280 -3.26 -8.01 5.82
C ARG A 280 -3.59 -8.40 4.39
N LEU A 281 -4.64 -7.83 3.81
CA LEU A 281 -4.98 -8.05 2.41
C LEU A 281 -3.88 -7.51 1.48
N ALA A 282 -3.36 -6.30 1.74
CA ALA A 282 -2.25 -5.74 0.98
C ALA A 282 -0.99 -6.62 1.09
N ASP A 283 -0.67 -7.13 2.28
CA ASP A 283 0.44 -8.06 2.51
C ASP A 283 0.23 -9.38 1.77
N ALA A 284 -1.00 -9.91 1.74
CA ALA A 284 -1.35 -11.12 1.01
C ALA A 284 -1.15 -10.95 -0.51
N ILE A 285 -1.65 -9.85 -1.07
CA ILE A 285 -1.48 -9.52 -2.48
C ILE A 285 0.02 -9.30 -2.78
N GLY A 286 0.73 -8.55 -1.94
CA GLY A 286 2.16 -8.26 -2.09
C GLY A 286 3.05 -9.49 -1.90
N GLY A 287 2.58 -10.51 -1.19
CA GLY A 287 3.28 -11.78 -0.93
C GLY A 287 3.17 -12.81 -2.05
N MET A 288 2.18 -12.70 -2.94
CA MET A 288 1.96 -13.65 -4.04
C MET A 288 3.23 -13.96 -4.88
N PRO A 289 4.06 -12.98 -5.26
CA PRO A 289 5.28 -13.26 -6.01
C PRO A 289 6.27 -14.18 -5.30
N MET A 290 6.41 -14.00 -3.98
CA MET A 290 7.29 -14.83 -3.15
C MET A 290 6.74 -16.24 -3.03
N LEU A 291 5.43 -16.34 -2.81
CA LEU A 291 4.68 -17.60 -2.73
C LEU A 291 4.79 -18.43 -4.02
N VAL A 292 4.65 -17.81 -5.19
CA VAL A 292 4.84 -18.49 -6.49
C VAL A 292 6.29 -18.92 -6.70
N ALA A 293 7.27 -18.13 -6.22
CA ALA A 293 8.68 -18.51 -6.28
C ALA A 293 9.02 -19.70 -5.38
N GLU A 294 8.48 -19.73 -4.16
CA GLU A 294 8.71 -20.82 -3.19
C GLU A 294 8.20 -22.16 -3.72
N LYS A 295 7.07 -22.15 -4.44
CA LYS A 295 6.55 -23.34 -5.13
C LYS A 295 7.36 -23.75 -6.37
N GLY A 296 8.42 -23.02 -6.70
CA GLY A 296 9.25 -23.29 -7.88
C GLY A 296 8.53 -23.01 -9.20
N LEU A 297 7.43 -22.26 -9.18
CA LEU A 297 6.60 -21.97 -10.35
C LEU A 297 7.11 -20.74 -11.12
N ALA A 298 7.89 -19.90 -10.43
CA ALA A 298 8.62 -18.76 -10.96
C ALA A 298 10.02 -18.66 -10.32
N PRO A 299 10.99 -17.98 -10.96
CA PRO A 299 12.24 -17.65 -10.28
C PRO A 299 11.98 -16.74 -9.06
N PRO A 300 12.85 -16.74 -8.05
CA PRO A 300 12.75 -15.79 -6.94
C PRO A 300 12.85 -14.36 -7.46
N VAL A 301 11.96 -13.48 -6.98
CA VAL A 301 12.07 -12.05 -7.25
C VAL A 301 13.38 -11.57 -6.60
N PRO A 302 14.27 -10.91 -7.34
CA PRO A 302 15.45 -10.29 -6.74
C PRO A 302 14.98 -9.36 -5.63
N ALA A 303 15.39 -9.62 -4.38
CA ALA A 303 15.22 -8.64 -3.33
C ALA A 303 15.83 -7.34 -3.85
N PRO A 304 15.11 -6.19 -3.77
CA PRO A 304 15.69 -4.91 -4.16
C PRO A 304 17.04 -4.85 -3.47
N ALA A 305 18.11 -4.77 -4.27
CA ALA A 305 19.48 -4.89 -3.78
C ALA A 305 19.56 -3.98 -2.58
N ALA A 306 19.72 -4.58 -1.38
CA ALA A 306 19.48 -3.89 -0.12
C ALA A 306 20.13 -2.53 -0.24
N GLN A 307 19.31 -1.49 -0.45
CA GLN A 307 19.83 -0.13 -0.56
C GLN A 307 20.58 0.03 0.73
N GLN A 308 21.93 0.09 0.63
CA GLN A 308 22.86 -0.11 1.73
C GLN A 308 22.18 0.40 2.97
N ALA A 309 21.81 -0.53 3.88
CA ALA A 309 20.98 -0.21 5.03
C ALA A 309 21.52 1.13 5.54
N PRO A 310 20.72 2.22 5.44
CA PRO A 310 21.25 3.56 5.65
C PRO A 310 22.08 3.48 6.91
N PRO A 311 23.38 3.84 6.82
CA PRO A 311 24.43 3.39 7.74
C PRO A 311 23.87 3.42 9.13
N ALA A 312 23.82 2.26 9.82
CA ALA A 312 23.08 1.99 11.05
C ALA A 312 23.24 3.12 12.07
N GLY A 313 22.52 4.18 11.79
CA GLY A 313 22.39 5.38 12.55
C GLY A 313 21.06 5.13 13.19
N ASP A 314 21.09 4.31 14.24
CA ASP A 314 20.11 4.28 15.32
C ASP A 314 20.08 5.64 16.04
N ARG A 315 20.00 6.72 15.27
CA ARG A 315 19.07 7.75 15.62
C ARG A 315 17.81 7.30 14.92
N LEU A 316 16.94 6.64 15.69
CA LEU A 316 15.52 6.96 15.59
C LEU A 316 15.48 8.42 15.17
N SER A 317 14.82 8.74 14.06
CA SER A 317 14.37 10.10 13.87
C SER A 317 13.29 10.36 14.93
N ALA A 318 13.67 10.26 16.22
CA ALA A 318 13.46 11.28 17.23
C ALA A 318 14.03 12.63 16.74
N SER A 319 13.66 13.02 15.52
CA SER A 319 12.95 14.27 15.35
C SER A 319 11.74 14.24 16.30
N ASN A 320 12.06 14.37 17.59
CA ASN A 320 11.18 14.94 18.58
C ASN A 320 10.66 16.28 18.05
N THR A 321 11.14 16.86 16.94
CA THR A 321 10.53 18.00 16.27
C THR A 321 9.03 17.88 16.12
N GLY A 322 8.46 16.75 15.66
CA GLY A 322 6.99 16.62 15.55
C GLY A 322 6.31 16.69 16.93
N ARG A 323 6.76 15.86 17.86
CA ARG A 323 6.23 15.80 19.24
C ARG A 323 6.53 17.08 20.06
N ASN A 324 7.67 17.74 19.84
CA ASN A 324 8.11 18.98 20.47
C ASN A 324 7.40 20.18 19.86
N ILE A 325 6.98 20.13 18.59
CA ILE A 325 6.08 21.12 18.02
C ILE A 325 4.74 21.03 18.76
N PHE A 326 4.15 19.85 18.90
CA PHE A 326 2.88 19.70 19.63
C PHE A 326 3.01 20.02 21.13
N VAL A 327 4.07 19.57 21.80
CA VAL A 327 4.35 19.92 23.20
C VAL A 327 4.66 21.42 23.34
N GLY A 328 5.39 22.01 22.40
CA GLY A 328 5.70 23.44 22.38
C GLY A 328 4.45 24.30 22.19
N ILE A 329 3.55 23.91 21.28
CA ILE A 329 2.23 24.52 21.11
C ILE A 329 1.42 24.38 22.39
N GLY A 330 1.40 23.19 23.01
CA GLY A 330 0.71 22.95 24.28
C GLY A 330 1.21 23.85 25.41
N ILE A 331 2.53 23.96 25.59
CA ILE A 331 3.14 24.83 26.61
C ILE A 331 2.84 26.30 26.33
N ALA A 332 2.94 26.74 25.07
CA ALA A 332 2.65 28.12 24.69
C ALA A 332 1.18 28.50 24.96
N LEU A 333 0.24 27.59 24.68
CA LEU A 333 -1.18 27.80 24.98
C LEU A 333 -1.45 27.89 26.49
N ILE A 334 -0.82 27.03 27.29
CA ILE A 334 -0.94 27.06 28.76
C ILE A 334 -0.37 28.37 29.30
N ALA A 335 0.84 28.77 28.89
CA ALA A 335 1.47 30.00 29.32
C ALA A 335 0.66 31.24 28.92
N GLY A 336 0.14 31.26 27.69
CA GLY A 336 -0.77 32.30 27.20
C GLY A 336 -2.05 32.41 28.04
N GLY A 337 -2.67 31.27 28.39
CA GLY A 337 -3.84 31.23 29.27
C GLY A 337 -3.57 31.79 30.66
N VAL A 338 -2.45 31.41 31.29
CA VAL A 338 -2.06 31.91 32.62
C VAL A 338 -1.77 33.40 32.61
N ALA A 339 -1.04 33.90 31.61
CA ALA A 339 -0.75 35.33 31.47
C ALA A 339 -2.05 36.14 31.31
N TRP A 340 -3.00 35.64 30.52
CA TRP A 340 -4.31 36.27 30.34
C TRP A 340 -5.09 36.36 31.66
N ILE A 341 -5.15 35.27 32.43
CA ILE A 341 -5.82 35.23 33.75
C ILE A 341 -5.17 36.26 34.70
N GLY A 342 -3.84 36.36 34.72
CA GLY A 342 -3.12 37.35 35.52
C GLY A 342 -3.47 38.79 35.16
N ILE A 343 -3.53 39.11 33.87
CA ILE A 343 -3.93 40.45 33.38
C ILE A 343 -5.38 40.75 33.77
N ALA A 344 -6.29 39.78 33.61
CA ALA A 344 -7.69 39.93 33.99
C ALA A 344 -7.85 40.20 35.51
N ALA A 345 -7.09 39.49 36.35
CA ALA A 345 -7.11 39.66 37.80
C ALA A 345 -6.61 41.04 38.24
N VAL A 346 -5.50 41.54 37.66
CA VAL A 346 -4.97 42.88 37.96
C VAL A 346 -5.95 43.97 37.51
N ARG A 347 -6.58 43.78 36.34
CA ARG A 347 -7.57 44.73 35.84
C ARG A 347 -8.82 44.79 36.73
N ASN A 348 -9.29 43.64 37.24
CA ASN A 348 -10.45 43.58 38.14
C ASN A 348 -10.18 44.22 39.52
N ARG A 349 -8.93 44.14 40.01
CA ARG A 349 -8.52 44.85 41.24
C ARG A 349 -8.47 46.36 41.08
N ARG A 350 -8.11 46.87 39.91
CA ARG A 350 -8.09 48.33 39.66
C ARG A 350 -9.48 48.94 39.49
N SER A 351 -10.47 48.15 39.08
CA SER A 351 -11.85 48.61 38.94
C SER A 351 -12.67 48.60 40.24
N SER A 352 -12.18 47.92 41.28
CA SER A 352 -12.85 47.86 42.59
C SER A 352 -12.35 48.90 43.59
N SER A 353 -11.29 49.64 43.24
CA SER A 353 -10.72 50.73 44.04
C SER A 353 -11.14 52.13 43.56
N SER A 354 -12.14 52.22 42.69
CA SER A 354 -12.73 53.46 42.19
C SER A 354 -14.23 53.46 42.39
#